data_AF-A0AAU6HBV3-F1
#
_entry.id   AF-A0AAU6HBV3-F1
#
_cell.length_a   1.000
_cell.length_b   1.000
_cell.length_c   1.000
_cell.angle_alpha   90.00
_cell.angle_beta   90.00
_cell.angle_gamma   90.00
#
_symmetry.space_group_name_H-M   'P 1'
#
loop_
_entity.id
_entity.type
_entity.pdbx_description
1 polymer ?
#
loop_
_entity_poly.entity_id
_entity_poly.type
_entity_poly.pdbx_seq_one_letter_code
_entity_poly.pdbx_strand_id
1 'polypeptide(L)'
;MNTAMHALDTALSSADPTTVLAGAWEALDLGGQVADAVTWDESSDELCALTAAQECLAARTLLPLPETGRPITLEAGDIQPGPGGLAPYAALLDRARQALASLAEQDVQLGEAAEHAAAAARSLAAVRGQ
;
A
#
# COMPACT_ATOMS: atom_id res chain seq x y z
N MET A 1 -3.98 6.79 -14.76
CA MET A 1 -4.22 6.54 -13.32
C MET A 1 -5.66 6.10 -13.18
N ASN A 2 -5.91 4.87 -12.73
CA ASN A 2 -7.26 4.30 -12.60
C ASN A 2 -8.05 5.05 -11.51
N THR A 3 -9.37 5.22 -11.66
CA THR A 3 -10.24 6.04 -10.78
C THR A 3 -10.13 5.65 -9.30
N ALA A 4 -9.90 4.37 -9.02
CA ALA A 4 -9.71 3.86 -7.66
C ALA A 4 -8.46 4.42 -6.95
N MET A 5 -7.31 4.51 -7.64
CA MET A 5 -6.09 5.10 -7.06
C MET A 5 -6.26 6.58 -6.74
N HIS A 6 -6.99 7.33 -7.58
CA HIS A 6 -7.26 8.74 -7.31
C HIS A 6 -8.16 8.91 -6.08
N ALA A 7 -9.13 8.02 -5.90
CA ALA A 7 -9.98 8.03 -4.71
C ALA A 7 -9.16 7.77 -3.43
N LEU A 8 -8.22 6.82 -3.47
CA LEU A 8 -7.30 6.57 -2.36
C LEU A 8 -6.41 7.77 -2.04
N ASP A 9 -5.80 8.39 -3.05
CA ASP A 9 -4.96 9.59 -2.83
C ASP A 9 -5.76 10.74 -2.21
N THR A 10 -7.03 10.87 -2.61
CA THR A 10 -7.97 11.83 -2.02
C THR A 10 -8.28 11.49 -0.55
N ALA A 11 -8.56 10.22 -0.24
CA ALA A 11 -8.85 9.77 1.12
C ALA A 11 -7.66 9.95 2.07
N LEU A 12 -6.45 9.62 1.60
CA LEU A 12 -5.20 9.78 2.34
C LEU A 12 -4.83 11.25 2.60
N SER A 13 -5.36 12.17 1.79
CA SER A 13 -5.20 13.63 1.96
C SER A 13 -6.32 14.28 2.77
N SER A 14 -7.27 13.49 3.30
CA SER A 14 -8.41 14.00 4.07
C SER A 14 -7.97 14.58 5.41
N ALA A 15 -8.68 15.60 5.89
CA ALA A 15 -8.51 16.12 7.25
C ALA A 15 -9.21 15.25 8.32
N ASP A 16 -10.07 14.33 7.89
CA ASP A 16 -10.79 13.41 8.78
C ASP A 16 -9.96 12.14 9.02
N PRO A 17 -9.52 11.86 10.27
CA PRO A 17 -8.70 10.69 10.59
C PRO A 17 -9.37 9.36 10.21
N THR A 18 -10.69 9.25 10.34
CA THR A 18 -11.42 8.02 9.98
C THR A 18 -11.33 7.75 8.48
N THR A 19 -11.48 8.79 7.65
CA THR A 19 -11.29 8.70 6.19
C THR A 19 -9.86 8.32 5.82
N VAL A 20 -8.86 8.90 6.51
CA VAL A 20 -7.44 8.58 6.29
C VAL A 20 -7.14 7.12 6.62
N LEU A 21 -7.63 6.63 7.76
CA LEU A 21 -7.44 5.24 8.19
C LEU A 21 -8.09 4.25 7.23
N ALA A 22 -9.30 4.54 6.74
CA ALA A 22 -9.95 3.74 5.70
C ALA A 22 -9.14 3.72 4.39
N GLY A 23 -8.67 4.88 3.94
CA GLY A 23 -7.82 4.99 2.75
C GLY A 23 -6.49 4.25 2.90
N ALA A 24 -5.86 4.31 4.08
CA ALA A 24 -4.63 3.58 4.38
C ALA A 24 -4.87 2.07 4.38
N TRP A 25 -5.99 1.61 4.94
CA TRP A 25 -6.37 0.20 4.93
C TRP A 25 -6.49 -0.35 3.50
N GLU A 26 -7.19 0.39 2.63
CA GLU A 26 -7.38 0.00 1.23
C GLU A 26 -6.09 0.09 0.41
N ALA A 27 -5.25 1.10 0.64
CA ALA A 27 -3.96 1.23 -0.01
C ALA A 27 -3.02 0.05 0.33
N LEU A 28 -3.00 -0.38 1.59
CA LEU A 28 -2.22 -1.54 2.04
C LEU A 28 -2.78 -2.85 1.49
N ASP A 29 -4.11 -3.00 1.43
CA ASP A 29 -4.75 -4.18 0.81
C ASP A 29 -4.38 -4.28 -0.68
N LEU A 30 -4.49 -3.18 -1.41
CA LEU A 30 -4.08 -3.11 -2.81
C LEU A 30 -2.59 -3.39 -3.00
N GLY A 31 -1.73 -2.85 -2.13
CA GLY A 31 -0.29 -3.14 -2.14
C GLY A 31 0.00 -4.63 -1.96
N GLY A 32 -0.71 -5.30 -1.04
CA GLY A 32 -0.62 -6.75 -0.85
C GLY A 32 -1.07 -7.53 -2.08
N GLN A 33 -2.22 -7.18 -2.67
CA GLN A 33 -2.70 -7.81 -3.90
C GLN A 33 -1.70 -7.68 -5.05
N VAL A 34 -1.07 -6.50 -5.21
CA VAL A 34 -0.06 -6.27 -6.25
C VAL A 34 1.19 -7.11 -6.00
N ALA A 35 1.68 -7.15 -4.75
CA ALA A 35 2.83 -7.96 -4.36
C ALA A 35 2.57 -9.46 -4.64
N ASP A 36 1.40 -9.97 -4.25
CA ASP A 36 0.99 -11.36 -4.52
C ASP A 36 0.92 -11.65 -6.02
N ALA A 37 0.37 -10.70 -6.81
CA ALA A 37 0.25 -10.85 -8.25
C ALA A 37 1.61 -10.92 -8.97
N VAL A 38 2.63 -10.23 -8.48
CA VAL A 38 3.97 -10.20 -9.10
C VAL A 38 4.96 -11.19 -8.49
N THR A 39 4.63 -11.83 -7.36
CA THR A 39 5.51 -12.79 -6.68
C THR A 39 5.95 -13.93 -7.61
N TRP A 40 5.07 -14.35 -8.52
CA TRP A 40 5.29 -15.48 -9.43
C TRP A 40 5.65 -15.06 -10.86
N ASP A 41 5.89 -13.76 -11.09
CA ASP A 41 6.32 -13.24 -12.38
C ASP A 41 7.83 -13.48 -12.55
N GLU A 42 8.23 -14.16 -13.64
CA GLU A 42 9.64 -14.49 -13.92
C GLU A 42 10.56 -13.27 -14.00
N SER A 43 9.99 -12.08 -14.23
CA SER A 43 10.72 -10.80 -14.26
C SER A 43 10.81 -10.08 -12.90
N SER A 44 10.33 -10.71 -11.83
CA SER A 44 10.21 -10.11 -10.51
C SER A 44 11.12 -10.77 -9.48
N ASP A 45 11.67 -9.96 -8.56
CA ASP A 45 12.36 -10.45 -7.37
C ASP A 45 11.32 -10.95 -6.35
N GLU A 46 11.22 -12.29 -6.24
CA GLU A 46 10.26 -13.00 -5.37
C GLU A 46 10.41 -12.58 -3.89
N LEU A 47 11.65 -12.39 -3.41
CA LEU A 47 11.88 -12.03 -2.01
C LEU A 47 11.40 -10.61 -1.73
N CYS A 48 11.63 -9.67 -2.66
CA CYS A 48 11.11 -8.32 -2.56
C CYS A 48 9.58 -8.30 -2.59
N ALA A 49 8.96 -9.10 -3.47
CA ALA A 49 7.50 -9.19 -3.58
C ALA A 49 6.88 -9.77 -2.30
N LEU A 50 7.40 -10.90 -1.80
CA LEU A 50 6.93 -11.51 -0.56
C LEU A 50 7.09 -10.58 0.65
N THR A 51 8.23 -9.88 0.73
CA THR A 51 8.45 -8.88 1.79
C THR A 51 7.41 -7.76 1.68
N ALA A 52 7.12 -7.25 0.49
CA ALA A 52 6.09 -6.21 0.32
C ALA A 52 4.70 -6.69 0.78
N ALA A 53 4.32 -7.93 0.45
CA ALA A 53 3.05 -8.52 0.89
C ALA A 53 2.97 -8.66 2.42
N GLN A 54 4.03 -9.18 3.05
CA GLN A 54 4.10 -9.35 4.50
C GLN A 54 4.01 -8.02 5.25
N GLU A 55 4.73 -7.00 4.77
CA GLU A 55 4.73 -5.67 5.37
C GLU A 55 3.37 -4.96 5.21
N CYS A 56 2.70 -5.15 4.06
CA CYS A 56 1.32 -4.67 3.87
C CYS A 56 0.35 -5.34 4.86
N LEU A 57 0.48 -6.65 5.06
CA LEU A 57 -0.34 -7.39 6.02
C LEU A 57 -0.06 -6.93 7.46
N ALA A 58 1.22 -6.81 7.84
CA ALA A 58 1.62 -6.36 9.17
C ALA A 58 1.05 -4.98 9.50
N ALA A 59 1.21 -4.01 8.59
CA ALA A 59 0.62 -2.68 8.74
C ALA A 59 -0.89 -2.75 8.97
N ARG A 60 -1.62 -3.56 8.19
CA ARG A 60 -3.07 -3.75 8.38
C ARG A 60 -3.40 -4.37 9.72
N THR A 61 -2.65 -5.34 10.22
CA THR A 61 -2.96 -5.92 11.55
C THR A 61 -2.90 -4.90 12.70
N LEU A 62 -2.21 -3.77 12.50
CA LEU A 62 -2.07 -2.70 13.48
C LEU A 62 -3.12 -1.59 13.35
N LEU A 63 -3.77 -1.46 12.19
CA LEU A 63 -4.79 -0.44 11.97
C LEU A 63 -6.15 -0.90 12.53
N PRO A 64 -7.00 0.03 13.00
CA PRO A 64 -8.37 -0.30 13.35
C PRO A 64 -9.14 -0.75 12.10
N LEU A 65 -10.10 -1.66 12.29
CA LEU A 65 -10.98 -2.08 11.21
C LEU A 65 -11.78 -0.86 10.71
N PRO A 66 -11.77 -0.56 9.40
CA PRO A 66 -12.41 0.64 8.92
C PRO A 66 -13.94 0.48 8.94
N GLU A 67 -14.64 1.50 9.45
CA GLU A 67 -16.11 1.55 9.46
C GLU A 67 -16.70 1.82 8.07
N THR A 68 -15.89 2.38 7.19
CA THR A 68 -16.26 2.74 5.82
C THR A 68 -15.14 2.32 4.87
N GLY A 69 -15.48 2.09 3.61
CA GLY A 69 -14.50 1.71 2.61
C GLY A 69 -15.13 0.91 1.49
N ARG A 70 -14.43 0.81 0.37
CA ARG A 70 -14.76 -0.04 -0.75
C ARG A 70 -13.51 -0.85 -1.12
N PRO A 71 -13.56 -2.19 -0.97
CA PRO A 71 -12.48 -3.04 -1.45
C PRO A 71 -12.16 -2.73 -2.92
N ILE A 72 -10.88 -2.52 -3.19
CA ILE A 72 -10.39 -2.33 -4.55
C ILE A 72 -9.86 -3.68 -5.00
N THR A 73 -10.44 -4.21 -6.07
CA THR A 73 -9.97 -5.45 -6.69
C THR A 73 -8.95 -5.09 -7.76
N LEU A 74 -7.77 -5.69 -7.67
CA LEU A 74 -6.77 -5.61 -8.72
C LEU A 74 -7.17 -6.49 -9.91
N GLU A 75 -7.26 -5.90 -11.09
CA GLU A 75 -7.52 -6.64 -12.32
C GLU A 75 -6.20 -7.05 -13.01
N ALA A 76 -6.20 -8.20 -13.71
CA ALA A 76 -5.00 -8.77 -14.33
C ALA A 76 -4.30 -7.86 -15.36
N GLY A 77 -4.97 -6.80 -15.84
CA GLY A 77 -4.42 -5.80 -16.76
C GLY A 77 -3.96 -4.50 -16.11
N ASP A 78 -4.14 -4.34 -14.80
CA ASP A 78 -3.82 -3.08 -14.10
C ASP A 78 -2.31 -2.89 -13.88
N ILE A 79 -1.57 -3.99 -13.69
CA ILE A 79 -0.11 -3.95 -13.52
C ILE A 79 0.55 -3.93 -14.88
N GLN A 80 1.13 -2.78 -15.25
CA GLN A 80 1.92 -2.69 -16.47
C GLN A 80 3.19 -3.56 -16.35
N PRO A 81 3.63 -4.22 -17.44
CA PRO A 81 4.87 -4.97 -17.43
C PRO A 81 6.09 -4.04 -17.31
N GLY A 82 7.20 -4.59 -16.82
CA GLY A 82 8.48 -3.89 -16.73
C GLY A 82 8.66 -3.02 -15.47
N PRO A 83 9.83 -2.35 -15.36
CA PRO A 83 10.30 -1.71 -14.13
C PRO A 83 9.40 -0.56 -13.64
N GLY A 84 8.74 0.16 -14.55
CA GLY A 84 7.86 1.28 -14.21
C GLY A 84 6.47 0.88 -13.72
N GLY A 85 6.05 -0.37 -13.92
CA GLY A 85 4.67 -0.80 -13.65
C GLY A 85 4.27 -0.81 -12.18
N LEU A 86 5.25 -0.89 -11.27
CA LEU A 86 5.04 -0.94 -9.82
C LEU A 86 5.15 0.42 -9.13
N ALA A 87 5.75 1.41 -9.80
CA ALA A 87 5.98 2.74 -9.24
C ALA A 87 4.71 3.42 -8.71
N PRO A 88 3.52 3.32 -9.36
CA PRO A 88 2.32 3.96 -8.83
C PRO A 88 1.84 3.34 -7.50
N TYR A 89 2.02 2.04 -7.32
CA TYR A 89 1.62 1.33 -6.11
C TYR A 89 2.62 1.57 -4.97
N ALA A 90 3.92 1.60 -5.27
CA ALA A 90 4.92 1.99 -4.30
C ALA A 90 4.72 3.44 -3.81
N ALA A 91 4.38 4.37 -4.72
CA ALA A 91 4.07 5.76 -4.37
C ALA A 91 2.79 5.87 -3.51
N LEU A 92 1.79 5.04 -3.77
CA LEU A 92 0.57 4.97 -2.96
C LEU A 92 0.86 4.48 -1.54
N LEU A 93 1.68 3.44 -1.38
CA LEU A 93 2.13 2.95 -0.07
C LEU A 93 2.94 4.00 0.69
N ASP A 94 3.79 4.76 -0.01
CA ASP A 94 4.51 5.89 0.61
C ASP A 94 3.57 7.01 1.06
N ARG A 95 2.48 7.25 0.32
CA ARG A 95 1.40 8.17 0.73
C ARG A 95 0.70 7.68 2.00
N ALA A 96 0.38 6.39 2.06
CA ALA A 96 -0.24 5.78 3.23
C ALA A 96 0.68 5.91 4.46
N ARG A 97 1.98 5.63 4.31
CA ARG A 97 2.99 5.90 5.34
C ARG A 97 2.94 7.34 5.84
N GLN A 98 2.96 8.32 4.94
CA GLN A 98 2.96 9.74 5.33
C GLN A 98 1.70 10.11 6.10
N ALA A 99 0.54 9.63 5.65
CA ALA A 99 -0.73 9.89 6.30
C ALA A 99 -0.79 9.23 7.70
N LEU A 100 -0.37 7.98 7.83
CA LEU A 100 -0.30 7.27 9.11
C LEU A 100 0.69 7.94 10.08
N ALA A 101 1.87 8.33 9.60
CA ALA A 101 2.86 9.04 10.41
C ALA A 101 2.33 10.38 10.92
N SER A 102 1.48 11.08 10.16
CA SER A 102 0.85 12.32 10.61
C SER A 102 -0.17 12.13 11.74
N LEU A 103 -0.75 10.93 11.85
CA LEU A 103 -1.68 10.56 12.92
C LEU A 103 -0.98 9.93 14.13
N ALA A 104 0.29 9.51 13.98
CA ALA A 104 1.06 8.80 15.01
C ALA A 104 1.33 9.61 16.27
N GLU A 105 1.19 10.95 16.24
CA GLU A 105 1.28 11.79 17.44
C GLU A 105 0.24 11.40 18.52
N GLN A 106 -0.84 10.73 18.09
CA GLN A 106 -1.97 10.36 18.94
C GLN A 106 -1.99 8.86 19.28
N ASP A 107 -1.24 8.04 18.54
CA ASP A 107 -1.24 6.58 18.66
C ASP A 107 0.07 5.96 18.14
N VAL A 108 0.80 5.29 19.04
CA VAL A 108 2.08 4.63 18.74
C VAL A 108 1.91 3.50 17.72
N GLN A 109 0.76 2.80 17.72
CA GLN A 109 0.50 1.71 16.77
C GLN A 109 0.42 2.23 15.33
N LEU A 110 -0.04 3.47 15.13
CA LEU A 110 -0.06 4.11 13.81
C LEU A 110 1.36 4.47 13.33
N GLY A 111 2.27 4.77 14.24
CA GLY A 111 3.69 4.92 13.94
C GLY A 111 4.32 3.62 13.44
N GLU A 112 4.05 2.51 14.13
CA GLU A 112 4.51 1.18 13.69
C GLU A 112 3.89 0.78 12.35
N ALA A 113 2.59 1.03 12.14
CA ALA A 113 1.93 0.79 10.87
C ALA A 113 2.55 1.62 9.72
N ALA A 114 2.97 2.85 9.99
CA ALA A 114 3.66 3.69 9.01
C ALA A 114 5.03 3.11 8.62
N GLU A 115 5.80 2.58 9.57
CA GLU A 115 7.09 1.94 9.28
C GLU A 115 6.92 0.68 8.42
N HIS A 116 5.91 -0.15 8.71
CA HIS A 116 5.56 -1.29 7.85
C HIS A 116 5.14 -0.84 6.44
N ALA A 117 4.33 0.23 6.32
CA ALA A 117 4.00 0.81 5.02
C ALA A 117 5.25 1.32 4.26
N ALA A 118 6.24 1.87 4.98
CA ALA A 118 7.52 2.30 4.43
C ALA A 118 8.36 1.12 3.89
N ALA A 119 8.39 0.01 4.64
CA ALA A 119 9.06 -1.21 4.23
C ALA A 119 8.37 -1.81 3.00
N ALA A 120 7.05 -1.88 2.99
CA ALA A 120 6.26 -2.34 1.86
C ALA A 120 6.54 -1.51 0.59
N ALA A 121 6.51 -0.18 0.69
CA ALA A 121 6.77 0.71 -0.44
C ALA A 121 8.16 0.49 -1.05
N ARG A 122 9.19 0.37 -0.20
CA ARG A 122 10.58 0.15 -0.63
C ARG A 122 10.75 -1.20 -1.29
N SER A 123 10.25 -2.26 -0.66
CA SER A 123 10.34 -3.62 -1.21
C SER A 123 9.59 -3.72 -2.54
N LEU A 124 8.39 -3.14 -2.64
CA LEU A 124 7.62 -3.15 -3.89
C LEU A 124 8.33 -2.40 -5.03
N ALA A 125 8.96 -1.26 -4.74
CA ALA A 125 9.75 -0.53 -5.73
C ALA A 125 10.99 -1.31 -6.21
N ALA A 126 11.54 -2.19 -5.36
CA ALA A 126 12.72 -2.98 -5.67
C ALA A 126 12.41 -4.25 -6.50
N VAL A 127 11.15 -4.72 -6.53
CA VAL A 127 10.75 -5.98 -7.20
C VAL A 127 11.24 -6.08 -8.64
N ARG A 128 11.22 -4.97 -9.39
CA ARG A 128 11.63 -4.91 -10.80
C ARG A 128 12.78 -3.93 -11.04
N GLY A 129 13.58 -3.66 -10.01
CA GLY A 129 14.66 -2.66 -10.04
C GLY A 129 16.01 -3.16 -10.60
N GLN A 130 16.07 -4.39 -11.13
CA GLN A 130 17.29 -5.04 -11.61
C GLN A 130 17.32 -5.11 -13.14
#